data_AF-R6YJY8-F1
#
_entry.id   AF-R6YJY8-F1
#
_cell.length_a   1.000
_cell.length_b   1.000
_cell.length_c   1.000
_cell.angle_alpha   90.00
_cell.angle_beta   90.00
_cell.angle_gamma   90.00
#
_symmetry.space_group_name_H-M   'P 1'
#
loop_
_entity.id
_entity.type
_entity.pdbx_description
1 polymer ?
#
loop_
_entity_poly.entity_id
_entity_poly.type
_entity_poly.pdbx_seq_one_letter_code
_entity_poly.pdbx_strand_id
1 'polypeptide(L)'
;MSRKKELLELCGDHKSEVIQLIDEICFMEDQLIEIKKFPFYKVNPSNNFQQKVLPVAKLYKETLQQYTLCLKLFATLTGQTLDDEESPLRAWVKSRSSTVMDDIRNGKGLKPLC
;
A
#
# COMPACT_ATOMS: atom_id res chain seq x y z
N MET A 1 18.71 11.43 -13.22
CA MET A 1 18.92 10.06 -12.71
C MET A 1 17.77 9.20 -13.19
N SER A 2 18.01 7.92 -13.54
CA SER A 2 16.90 7.03 -13.90
C SER A 2 16.29 6.50 -12.62
N ARG A 3 14.96 6.48 -12.52
CA ARG A 3 14.20 5.98 -11.37
C ARG A 3 14.66 4.59 -10.91
N LYS A 4 14.99 3.73 -11.86
CA LYS A 4 15.58 2.40 -11.61
C LYS A 4 16.90 2.46 -10.83
N LYS A 5 17.76 3.45 -11.08
CA LYS A 5 19.03 3.61 -10.36
C LYS A 5 18.81 3.98 -8.90
N GLU A 6 17.88 4.89 -8.63
CA GLU A 6 17.53 5.29 -7.26
C GLU A 6 17.04 4.09 -6.44
N LEU A 7 16.18 3.25 -7.04
CA LEU A 7 15.68 2.04 -6.39
C LEU A 7 16.78 1.00 -6.16
N LEU A 8 17.72 0.84 -7.10
CA LEU A 8 18.86 -0.06 -6.95
C LEU A 8 19.81 0.38 -5.82
N GLU A 9 20.05 1.69 -5.65
CA GLU A 9 20.87 2.23 -4.56
C GLU A 9 20.28 1.91 -3.17
N LEU A 10 18.95 1.82 -3.07
CA LEU A 10 18.24 1.46 -1.84
C LEU A 10 18.27 -0.04 -1.51
N CYS A 11 18.66 -0.90 -2.46
CA CYS A 11 18.68 -2.36 -2.26
C CYS A 11 19.90 -2.87 -1.48
N GLY A 12 21.02 -2.15 -1.46
CA GLY A 12 22.26 -2.66 -0.88
C GLY A 12 22.66 -4.02 -1.47
N ASP A 13 23.03 -4.98 -0.61
CA ASP A 13 23.42 -6.35 -1.01
C ASP A 13 22.23 -7.30 -1.24
N HIS A 14 20.98 -6.81 -1.17
CA HIS A 14 19.79 -7.64 -1.19
C HIS A 14 19.45 -8.13 -2.61
N LYS A 15 19.82 -9.40 -2.82
CA LYS A 15 19.30 -10.46 -3.71
C LYS A 15 18.69 -10.04 -5.06
N SER A 16 19.12 -10.77 -6.09
CA SER A 16 18.59 -10.78 -7.47
C SER A 16 17.07 -10.77 -7.61
N GLU A 17 16.33 -11.24 -6.61
CA GLU A 17 14.86 -11.24 -6.60
C GLU A 17 14.25 -9.83 -6.55
N VAL A 18 14.95 -8.84 -5.96
CA VAL A 18 14.46 -7.45 -5.85
C VAL A 18 14.57 -6.70 -7.19
N ILE A 19 15.49 -7.12 -8.06
CA ILE A 19 15.70 -6.47 -9.37
C ILE A 19 14.45 -6.59 -10.25
N GLN A 20 13.82 -7.77 -10.27
CA GLN A 20 12.56 -7.96 -11.00
C GLN A 20 11.45 -7.07 -10.44
N LEU A 21 11.36 -6.95 -9.11
CA LEU A 21 10.39 -6.07 -8.46
C LEU A 21 10.60 -4.60 -8.82
N ILE A 22 11.86 -4.15 -8.94
CA ILE A 22 12.18 -2.78 -9.39
C ILE A 22 11.70 -2.55 -10.82
N ASP A 23 11.88 -3.52 -11.72
CA ASP A 23 11.41 -3.42 -13.10
C ASP A 23 9.88 -3.30 -13.16
N GLU A 24 9.17 -4.10 -12.36
CA GLU A 24 7.71 -4.00 -12.24
C GLU A 24 7.26 -2.66 -11.66
N ILE A 25 7.97 -2.13 -10.65
CA ILE A 25 7.68 -0.81 -10.07
C ILE A 25 7.81 0.28 -11.13
N CYS A 26 8.92 0.32 -11.86
CA CYS A 26 9.14 1.31 -12.92
C CYS A 26 8.10 1.18 -14.04
N PHE A 27 7.79 -0.05 -14.46
CA PHE A 27 6.75 -0.29 -15.46
C PHE A 27 5.39 0.25 -15.01
N MET A 28 4.97 -0.01 -13.77
CA MET A 28 3.70 0.49 -13.25
C MET A 28 3.69 2.02 -13.09
N GLU A 29 4.80 2.63 -12.71
CA GLU A 29 4.93 4.10 -12.67
C GLU A 29 4.65 4.71 -14.05
N ASP A 30 5.25 4.15 -15.11
CA ASP A 30 5.02 4.58 -16.49
C ASP A 30 3.56 4.37 -16.92
N GLN A 31 2.97 3.21 -16.62
CA GLN A 31 1.55 2.95 -16.91
C GLN A 31 0.63 3.96 -16.19
N LEU A 32 0.90 4.27 -14.93
CA LEU A 32 0.11 5.25 -14.17
C LEU A 32 0.20 6.65 -14.78
N ILE A 33 1.36 7.05 -15.31
CA ILE A 33 1.54 8.32 -16.01
C ILE A 33 0.68 8.37 -17.28
N GLU A 34 0.68 7.30 -18.07
CA GLU A 34 -0.12 7.22 -19.29
C GLU A 34 -1.62 7.20 -19.01
N ILE A 35 -2.07 6.39 -18.04
CA ILE A 35 -3.48 6.26 -17.67
C ILE A 35 -4.04 7.61 -17.17
N LYS A 36 -3.25 8.39 -16.42
CA LYS A 36 -3.65 9.72 -15.92
C LYS A 36 -4.00 10.73 -17.01
N LYS A 37 -3.55 10.53 -18.25
CA LYS A 37 -3.86 11.44 -19.36
C LYS A 37 -5.32 11.33 -19.84
N PHE A 38 -6.01 10.24 -19.50
CA PHE A 38 -7.38 9.99 -19.93
C PHE A 38 -8.41 10.52 -18.93
N PRO A 39 -9.59 10.97 -19.39
CA PRO A 39 -10.68 11.31 -18.49
C PRO A 39 -11.20 10.04 -17.80
N PHE A 40 -11.46 10.12 -16.50
CA PHE A 40 -12.00 9.00 -15.72
C PHE A 40 -13.54 8.95 -15.71
N TYR A 41 -14.18 10.07 -16.05
CA TYR A 41 -15.62 10.20 -16.09
C TYR A 41 -16.05 10.89 -17.38
N LYS A 42 -17.24 10.56 -17.85
CA LYS A 42 -17.94 11.27 -18.91
C LYS A 42 -19.23 11.84 -18.36
N VAL A 43 -19.37 13.16 -18.39
CA VAL A 43 -20.61 13.87 -18.02
C VAL A 43 -21.61 13.76 -19.17
N ASN A 44 -22.89 13.55 -18.86
CA ASN A 44 -23.94 13.54 -19.87
C ASN A 44 -24.16 14.97 -20.42
N PRO A 45 -24.05 15.20 -21.74
CA PRO A 45 -24.21 16.54 -22.31
C PRO A 45 -25.61 17.15 -22.11
N SER A 46 -26.64 16.33 -21.87
CA SER A 46 -28.01 16.80 -21.62
C SER A 46 -28.33 17.01 -20.14
N ASN A 47 -27.53 16.43 -19.22
CA ASN A 47 -27.73 16.56 -17.79
C ASN A 47 -26.40 16.45 -17.02
N ASN A 48 -25.90 17.58 -16.53
CA ASN A 48 -24.62 17.65 -15.84
C ASN A 48 -24.56 16.90 -14.50
N PHE A 49 -25.71 16.53 -13.91
CA PHE A 49 -25.76 15.72 -12.69
C PHE A 49 -25.56 14.21 -12.95
N GLN A 50 -25.57 13.78 -14.22
CA GLN A 50 -25.35 12.40 -14.59
C GLN A 50 -23.93 12.20 -15.10
N GLN A 51 -23.19 11.27 -14.49
CA GLN A 51 -21.83 10.94 -14.88
C GLN A 51 -21.66 9.44 -15.02
N LYS A 52 -20.92 9.02 -16.05
CA LYS A 52 -20.55 7.64 -16.27
C LYS A 52 -19.06 7.46 -16.00
N VAL A 53 -18.72 6.48 -15.17
CA VAL A 53 -17.34 6.05 -14.95
C VAL A 53 -16.82 5.38 -16.22
N LEU A 54 -15.65 5.81 -16.69
CA LEU A 54 -14.98 5.21 -17.84
C LEU A 54 -14.13 4.01 -17.38
N PRO A 55 -13.92 2.99 -18.23
CA PRO A 55 -13.14 1.80 -17.87
C PRO A 55 -11.73 2.12 -17.36
N VAL A 56 -11.13 3.20 -17.88
CA VAL A 56 -9.80 3.69 -17.49
C VAL A 56 -9.72 4.06 -16.01
N ALA A 57 -10.82 4.48 -15.38
CA ALA A 57 -10.85 4.78 -13.95
C ALA A 57 -10.64 3.52 -13.10
N LYS A 58 -11.21 2.38 -13.54
CA LYS A 58 -11.00 1.09 -12.90
C LYS A 58 -9.56 0.62 -13.09
N LEU A 59 -9.05 0.72 -14.32
CA LEU A 59 -7.66 0.38 -14.64
C LEU A 59 -6.67 1.17 -13.77
N TYR A 60 -6.85 2.50 -13.67
CA TYR A 60 -6.03 3.35 -12.81
C TYR A 60 -6.01 2.87 -11.36
N LYS A 61 -7.19 2.57 -10.80
CA LYS A 61 -7.32 2.12 -9.42
C LYS A 61 -6.60 0.78 -9.19
N GLU A 62 -6.77 -0.18 -10.08
CA GLU A 62 -6.16 -1.51 -9.97
C GLU A 62 -4.63 -1.44 -10.10
N THR A 63 -4.12 -0.70 -11.11
CA THR A 63 -2.68 -0.47 -11.27
C THR A 63 -2.07 0.26 -10.07
N LEU A 64 -2.76 1.29 -9.54
CA LEU A 64 -2.28 2.02 -8.36
C LEU A 64 -2.21 1.14 -7.12
N GLN A 65 -3.19 0.23 -6.95
CA GLN A 65 -3.19 -0.74 -5.85
C GLN A 65 -2.00 -1.72 -5.98
N GLN A 66 -1.77 -2.26 -7.17
CA GLN A 66 -0.62 -3.15 -7.43
C GLN A 66 0.71 -2.44 -7.19
N TYR A 67 0.86 -1.21 -7.71
CA TYR A 67 2.04 -0.38 -7.47
C TYR A 67 2.29 -0.17 -5.97
N THR A 68 1.25 0.17 -5.21
CA THR A 68 1.37 0.36 -3.75
C THR A 68 1.80 -0.92 -3.03
N LEU A 69 1.32 -2.08 -3.47
CA LEU A 69 1.72 -3.37 -2.92
C LEU A 69 3.18 -3.69 -3.24
N CYS A 70 3.62 -3.45 -4.47
CA CYS A 70 5.02 -3.63 -4.87
C CYS A 70 5.96 -2.71 -4.08
N LEU A 71 5.57 -1.44 -3.85
CA LEU A 71 6.34 -0.55 -2.97
C LEU A 71 6.43 -1.08 -1.54
N LYS A 72 5.33 -1.59 -0.98
CA LYS A 72 5.32 -2.17 0.37
C LYS A 72 6.21 -3.40 0.48
N LEU A 73 6.14 -4.28 -0.52
CA LEU A 73 7.01 -5.44 -0.60
C LEU A 73 8.48 -5.03 -0.73
N PHE A 74 8.77 -4.08 -1.62
CA PHE A 74 10.11 -3.53 -1.82
C PHE A 74 10.68 -3.01 -0.51
N ALA A 75 9.94 -2.13 0.17
CA ALA A 75 10.37 -1.56 1.44
C ALA A 75 10.64 -2.64 2.51
N THR A 76 9.77 -3.65 2.59
CA THR A 76 9.96 -4.80 3.50
C THR A 76 11.24 -5.58 3.19
N LEU A 77 11.53 -5.81 1.90
CA LEU A 77 12.72 -6.55 1.45
C LEU A 77 14.02 -5.76 1.62
N THR A 78 13.97 -4.43 1.48
CA THR A 78 15.13 -3.54 1.62
C THR A 78 15.33 -3.01 3.03
N GLY A 79 14.52 -3.45 4.00
CA GLY A 79 14.57 -2.95 5.38
C GLY A 79 14.21 -1.47 5.52
N GLN A 80 13.51 -0.89 4.53
CA GLN A 80 13.04 0.48 4.56
C GLN A 80 11.66 0.50 5.24
N THR A 81 11.46 1.38 6.21
CA THR A 81 10.14 1.55 6.82
C THR A 81 9.32 2.57 6.03
N LEU A 82 8.16 2.17 5.51
CA LEU A 82 7.25 3.07 4.80
C LEU A 82 6.39 3.93 5.72
N ASP A 83 6.19 3.50 6.97
CA ASP A 83 5.45 4.23 8.00
C ASP A 83 5.76 3.56 9.35
N ASP A 84 6.52 4.24 10.22
CA ASP A 84 6.81 3.79 11.58
C ASP A 84 5.74 4.24 12.60
N GLU A 85 4.72 4.98 12.14
CA GLU A 85 3.64 5.42 13.01
C GLU A 85 2.79 4.22 13.47
N GLU A 86 2.69 4.07 14.79
CA GLU A 86 1.88 3.03 15.40
C GLU A 86 0.39 3.29 15.08
N SER A 87 -0.21 2.39 14.29
CA SER A 87 -1.63 2.55 13.97
C SER A 87 -2.50 2.48 15.25
N PRO A 88 -3.60 3.25 15.33
CA PRO A 88 -4.51 3.19 16.47
C PRO A 88 -5.00 1.78 16.81
N LEU A 89 -5.16 0.92 15.79
CA LEU A 89 -5.49 -0.49 15.97
C LEU A 89 -4.35 -1.28 16.62
N ARG A 90 -3.09 -1.08 16.20
CA ARG A 90 -1.92 -1.73 16.83
C ARG A 90 -1.75 -1.29 18.29
N ALA A 91 -1.91 0.01 18.57
CA ALA A 91 -1.90 0.55 19.93
C ALA A 91 -3.00 -0.10 20.80
N TRP A 92 -4.22 -0.19 20.26
CA TRP A 92 -5.35 -0.81 20.96
C TRP A 92 -5.17 -2.32 21.19
N VAL A 93 -4.60 -3.06 20.23
CA VAL A 93 -4.29 -4.50 20.42
C VAL A 93 -3.22 -4.68 21.50
N LYS A 94 -2.14 -3.88 21.48
CA LYS A 94 -1.07 -3.96 22.48
C LYS A 94 -1.58 -3.70 23.88
N SER A 95 -2.41 -2.66 24.07
CA SER A 95 -2.96 -2.33 25.39
C SER A 95 -3.80 -3.48 25.96
N ARG A 96 -4.55 -4.19 25.11
CA ARG A 96 -5.28 -5.40 25.52
C ARG A 96 -4.37 -6.58 25.81
N SER A 97 -3.32 -6.80 25.02
CA SER A 97 -2.36 -7.88 25.27
C SER A 97 -1.66 -7.70 26.61
N SER A 98 -1.28 -6.47 26.99
CA SER A 98 -0.75 -6.19 28.33
C SER A 98 -1.77 -6.46 29.42
N THR A 99 -3.01 -5.97 29.27
CA THR A 99 -4.07 -6.15 30.27
C THR A 99 -4.48 -7.62 30.43
N VAL A 100 -4.53 -8.38 29.35
CA VAL A 100 -4.84 -9.83 29.38
C VAL A 100 -3.72 -10.61 30.05
N MET A 101 -2.45 -10.29 29.77
CA MET A 101 -1.31 -10.91 30.45
C MET A 101 -1.30 -10.59 31.95
N ASP A 102 -1.63 -9.36 32.33
CA ASP A 102 -1.76 -8.95 33.73
C ASP A 102 -2.94 -9.64 34.43
N ASP A 103 -4.10 -9.77 33.77
CA ASP A 103 -5.26 -10.47 34.32
C ASP A 103 -5.00 -11.98 34.48
N ILE A 104 -4.28 -12.61 33.54
CA ILE A 104 -3.82 -14.01 33.66
C ILE A 104 -2.84 -14.15 34.82
N ARG A 105 -1.85 -13.25 34.92
CA ARG A 105 -0.84 -13.27 36.01
C ARG A 105 -1.47 -13.06 37.39
N ASN A 106 -2.56 -12.30 37.45
CA ASN A 106 -3.32 -12.03 38.67
C ASN A 106 -4.49 -13.00 38.91
N GLY A 107 -4.60 -14.07 38.12
CA GLY A 107 -5.59 -15.13 38.31
C GLY A 107 -7.05 -14.74 38.02
N LYS A 108 -7.29 -13.62 37.33
CA LYS A 108 -8.64 -13.08 37.07
C LYS A 108 -9.36 -13.71 35.87
N GLY A 109 -8.73 -14.66 35.16
CA GLY A 109 -9.30 -15.34 34.00
C GLY A 109 -9.50 -14.41 32.80
N LEU A 110 -9.77 -14.98 31.62
CA LEU A 110 -10.03 -14.22 30.40
C LEU A 110 -11.42 -13.59 30.46
N LYS A 111 -11.50 -12.25 30.43
CA LYS A 111 -12.77 -11.56 30.27
C LYS A 111 -13.35 -11.80 28.87
N PRO A 112 -14.67 -12.04 28.74
CA PRO A 112 -15.30 -12.30 27.44
C PRO A 112 -15.17 -11.10 26.50
N LEU A 113 -15.06 -11.39 25.21
CA LEU A 113 -14.99 -10.41 24.13
C LEU A 113 -16.39 -9.80 23.91
N CYS A 114 -16.70 -8.75 24.67
CA CYS A 114 -17.69 -7.76 24.27
C CYS A 114 -17.01 -6.55 23.63
#